data_AF-A0AB34SLG3-F1
#
_entry.id   AF-A0AB34SLG3-F1
#
_cell.length_a   1.000
_cell.length_b   1.000
_cell.length_c   1.000
_cell.angle_alpha   90.00
_cell.angle_beta   90.00
_cell.angle_gamma   90.00
#
_symmetry.space_group_name_H-M   'P 1'
#
loop_
_entity.id
_entity.type
_entity.pdbx_description
1 polymer ?
#
loop_
_entity_poly.entity_id
_entity_poly.type
_entity_poly.pdbx_seq_one_letter_code
_entity_poly.pdbx_strand_id
1 'polypeptide(L)' 'MSKEFYVGFGTLALINAGIAQGKNRSGVNWFLLSLFLGPIATLCLVICNKK' A
#
# COMPACT_ATOMS: atom_id res chain seq x y z
N MET A 1 17.38 -25.00 0.18
CA MET A 1 16.82 -23.99 -0.75
C MET A 1 15.99 -23.03 0.08
N SER A 2 16.49 -21.81 0.30
CA SER A 2 15.78 -20.75 1.01
C SER A 2 14.57 -20.30 0.19
N LYS A 3 13.38 -20.28 0.81
CA LYS A 3 12.18 -19.75 0.17
C LYS A 3 12.18 -18.23 0.36
N GLU A 4 12.54 -17.49 -0.68
CA GLU A 4 12.37 -16.05 -0.73
C GLU A 4 10.88 -15.71 -0.91
N PHE A 5 10.32 -14.93 0.02
CA PHE A 5 8.91 -14.54 -0.03
C PHE A 5 8.76 -13.25 -0.85
N TYR A 6 8.44 -13.39 -2.14
CA TYR A 6 8.18 -12.25 -3.02
C TYR A 6 6.73 -11.81 -2.90
N VAL A 7 6.50 -10.66 -2.26
CA VAL A 7 5.20 -10.00 -2.33
C VAL A 7 5.11 -9.28 -3.67
N GLY A 8 4.26 -9.78 -4.56
CA GLY A 8 4.01 -9.15 -5.86
C GLY A 8 3.42 -7.75 -5.74
N PHE A 9 3.63 -6.92 -6.76
CA PHE A 9 3.21 -5.51 -6.78
C PHE A 9 1.70 -5.32 -6.54
N GLY A 10 0.87 -6.22 -7.07
CA GLY A 10 -0.58 -6.21 -6.84
C GLY A 10 -0.97 -6.55 -5.40
N THR A 11 -0.28 -7.52 -4.79
CA THR A 11 -0.49 -7.88 -3.37
C THR A 11 -0.07 -6.72 -2.46
N LEU A 12 1.05 -6.06 -2.74
CA LEU A 12 1.49 -4.86 -2.03
C LEU A 12 0.45 -3.73 -2.13
N ALA A 13 -0.09 -3.49 -3.33
CA ALA A 13 -1.11 -2.48 -3.55
C ALA A 13 -2.40 -2.77 -2.77
N LEU A 14 -2.83 -4.04 -2.71
CA LEU A 14 -4.01 -4.45 -1.96
C LEU A 14 -3.82 -4.31 -0.44
N ILE A 15 -2.63 -4.64 0.07
CA ILE A 15 -2.28 -4.42 1.49
C ILE A 15 -2.32 -2.92 1.82
N ASN A 16 -1.70 -2.07 1.00
CA ASN A 16 -1.71 -0.62 1.20
C ASN A 16 -3.13 -0.04 1.19
N ALA A 17 -4.02 -0.58 0.35
CA ALA A 17 -5.43 -0.20 0.30
C ALA A 17 -6.16 -0.52 1.62
N GLY A 18 -5.94 -1.71 2.19
CA GLY A 18 -6.50 -2.11 3.47
C GLY A 18 -5.98 -1.24 4.63
N ILE A 19 -4.67 -0.97 4.67
CA ILE A 19 -4.07 -0.07 5.68
C ILE A 19 -4.66 1.34 5.56
N ALA A 20 -4.86 1.84 4.33
CA ALA A 20 -5.51 3.12 4.11
C ALA A 20 -6.95 3.18 4.63
N GLN A 21 -7.74 2.12 4.41
CA GLN A 21 -9.11 2.02 4.96
C GLN A 21 -9.10 2.05 6.49
N GLY A 22 -8.18 1.30 7.12
CA GLY A 22 -7.99 1.33 8.58
C GLY A 22 -7.64 2.71 9.13
N LYS A 23 -7.04 3.59 8.30
CA LYS A 23 -6.74 4.99 8.63
C LYS A 23 -7.85 5.98 8.22
N ASN A 24 -9.09 5.52 7.97
CA ASN A 24 -10.19 6.36 7.47
C ASN A 24 -9.84 7.15 6.19
N ARG A 25 -9.14 6.50 5.26
CA ARG A 25 -8.83 7.02 3.91
C ARG A 25 -9.46 6.13 2.85
N SER A 26 -9.63 6.67 1.64
CA SER A 26 -10.14 5.91 0.50
C SER A 26 -9.15 4.79 0.12
N GLY A 27 -9.51 3.54 0.44
CA GLY A 27 -8.70 2.38 0.08
C GLY A 27 -8.49 2.24 -1.43
N VAL A 28 -9.51 2.55 -2.23
CA VAL A 28 -9.43 2.46 -3.70
C VAL A 28 -8.44 3.47 -4.28
N ASN A 29 -8.43 4.71 -3.76
CA ASN A 29 -7.42 5.69 -4.16
C ASN A 29 -6.01 5.19 -3.82
N TRP A 30 -5.82 4.64 -2.61
CA TRP A 30 -4.50 4.14 -2.19
C TRP A 30 -4.10 2.84 -2.89
N PHE A 31 -5.05 2.01 -3.32
CA PHE A 31 -4.81 0.85 -4.18
C PHE A 31 -4.23 1.29 -5.52
N LEU A 32 -4.94 2.19 -6.22
CA LEU A 32 -4.51 2.70 -7.53
C LEU A 32 -3.17 3.44 -7.41
N LEU A 33 -3.03 4.28 -6.38
CA LEU A 33 -1.81 5.03 -6.12
C LEU A 33 -0.63 4.08 -5.84
N SER A 34 -0.85 2.96 -5.15
CA SER A 34 0.16 1.91 -4.94
C SER A 34 0.45 1.07 -6.18
N LEU A 35 -0.51 0.91 -7.09
CA LEU A 35 -0.29 0.20 -8.34
C LEU A 35 0.68 0.97 -9.26
N PHE A 36 0.62 2.31 -9.23
CA PHE A 36 1.51 3.19 -10.00
C PHE A 36 2.84 3.49 -9.28
N LEU A 37 2.81 3.77 -7.97
CA LEU A 37 3.98 4.22 -7.22
C LEU A 37 4.64 3.12 -6.39
N GLY A 38 4.00 1.95 -6.26
CA GLY A 38 4.55 0.81 -5.55
C GLY A 38 4.88 1.11 -4.08
N PRO A 39 6.09 0.73 -3.60
CA PRO A 39 6.53 1.01 -2.23
C PRO A 39 6.55 2.49 -1.85
N ILE A 40 6.65 3.40 -2.83
CA ILE A 40 6.63 4.86 -2.58
C ILE A 40 5.25 5.28 -2.06
N ALA A 41 4.18 4.63 -2.54
CA ALA A 41 2.85 4.85 -1.98
C ALA A 41 2.78 4.41 -0.52
N THR A 42 3.42 3.30 -0.14
CA THR A 42 3.48 2.86 1.26
C THR A 42 4.17 3.91 2.13
N LEU A 43 5.29 4.46 1.67
CA LEU A 43 5.96 5.54 2.39
C LEU A 43 5.02 6.72 2.58
N CYS A 44 4.45 7.26 1.51
CA CYS A 44 3.47 8.35 1.58
C CYS A 44 2.30 8.05 2.53
N LEU A 45 1.79 6.80 2.55
CA LEU A 45 0.72 6.37 3.44
C LEU A 45 1.12 6.47 4.91
N VAL A 46 2.37 6.12 5.22
CA VAL A 46 2.92 6.11 6.58
C VAL A 46 3.21 7.53 7.08
N ILE A 47 3.95 8.34 6.31
CA ILE A 47 4.37 9.69 6.73
C ILE A 47 3.25 10.72 6.66
N CYS A 48 2.37 10.66 5.65
CA CYS A 48 1.19 11.52 5.67
C CYS A 48 0.27 11.01 6.78
N ASN A 49 0.20 11.73 7.90
CA ASN A 49 -0.87 11.59 8.88
C ASN A 49 -2.08 12.43 8.45
N LYS A 50 -3.29 11.89 8.65
CA LYS A 50 -4.48 12.73 8.61
C LYS A 50 -4.50 13.41 9.99
N LYS A 51 -4.58 14.74 10.01
CA LYS A 51 -4.96 15.46 11.24
C LYS A 51 -6.36 15.03 11.65
#